data_AF-A0A4Y9ZRY2-F1
#
_entry.id   AF-A0A4Y9ZRY2-F1
#
_cell.length_a   1.000
_cell.length_b   1.000
_cell.length_c   1.000
_cell.angle_alpha   90.00
_cell.angle_beta   90.00
_cell.angle_gamma   90.00
#
_symmetry.space_group_name_H-M   'P 1'
#
loop_
_entity.id
_entity.type
_entity.pdbx_description
1 polymer ?
#
loop_
_entity_poly.entity_id
_entity_poly.type
_entity_poly.pdbx_seq_one_letter_code
_entity_poly.pdbx_strand_id
1 'polypeptide(L)'
;MKYATAFLTLAAILAASVSSAPLKTRDVDPSLIPSLGFTAGKNPTGTGDCDGSVNGPNGQPIKIPCSCPPPQDQFNQAFNANINAGHAINNPGIAVSCTAGDTRACLNAATVTLQNLHGPGVGCPQAATTFGAQAAALG
;
A
#
# COMPACT_ATOMS: atom_id res chain seq x y z
N MET A 1 -22.15 -61.53 -40.88
CA MET A 1 -22.22 -61.79 -39.42
C MET A 1 -21.71 -60.52 -38.75
N LYS A 2 -22.52 -59.50 -38.42
CA LYS A 2 -23.52 -59.38 -37.33
C LYS A 2 -23.01 -59.93 -35.99
N TYR A 3 -22.20 -59.13 -35.28
CA TYR A 3 -22.16 -59.15 -33.81
C TYR A 3 -22.09 -57.71 -33.30
N ALA A 4 -23.25 -57.26 -32.82
CA ALA A 4 -23.38 -56.09 -31.98
C ALA A 4 -22.95 -56.49 -30.56
N THR A 5 -22.12 -55.66 -29.92
CA THR A 5 -21.91 -55.73 -28.48
C THR A 5 -21.70 -54.32 -27.97
N ALA A 6 -22.75 -53.79 -27.36
CA ALA A 6 -22.74 -52.57 -26.57
C ALA A 6 -21.92 -52.82 -25.30
N PHE A 7 -20.94 -51.95 -25.04
CA PHE A 7 -20.33 -51.83 -23.73
C PHE A 7 -20.51 -50.39 -23.25
N LEU A 8 -21.54 -50.21 -22.43
CA LEU A 8 -21.71 -49.06 -21.54
C LEU A 8 -20.66 -49.19 -20.42
N THR A 9 -19.56 -48.45 -20.51
CA THR A 9 -18.65 -48.26 -19.38
C THR A 9 -18.68 -46.81 -18.93
N LEU A 10 -19.33 -46.63 -17.78
CA LEU A 10 -19.49 -45.42 -17.00
C LEU A 10 -18.10 -44.93 -16.51
N ALA A 11 -17.49 -43.98 -17.21
CA ALA A 11 -16.30 -43.30 -16.72
C ALA A 11 -16.74 -42.12 -15.83
N ALA A 12 -16.88 -42.38 -14.53
CA ALA A 12 -17.14 -41.35 -13.53
C ALA A 12 -15.93 -40.39 -13.45
N ILE A 13 -16.16 -39.13 -13.83
CA ILE A 13 -15.19 -38.05 -13.81
C ILE A 13 -14.96 -37.64 -12.36
N LEU A 14 -13.82 -38.02 -11.78
CA LEU A 14 -13.35 -37.49 -10.50
C LEU A 14 -12.68 -36.13 -10.74
N ALA A 15 -13.49 -35.09 -10.93
CA ALA A 15 -13.02 -33.71 -10.79
C ALA A 15 -12.89 -33.43 -9.29
N ALA A 16 -11.72 -33.70 -8.71
CA ALA A 16 -11.37 -33.21 -7.38
C ALA A 16 -11.27 -31.69 -7.45
N SER A 17 -12.36 -31.01 -7.09
CA SER A 17 -12.41 -29.56 -6.92
C SER A 17 -11.50 -29.19 -5.76
N VAL A 18 -10.28 -28.73 -6.07
CA VAL A 18 -9.43 -28.02 -5.13
C VAL A 18 -10.15 -26.69 -4.83
N SER A 19 -10.94 -26.68 -3.77
CA SER A 19 -11.44 -25.43 -3.20
C SER A 19 -10.27 -24.71 -2.56
N SER A 20 -9.57 -23.89 -3.35
CA SER A 20 -8.66 -22.87 -2.83
C SER A 20 -9.53 -21.87 -2.05
N ALA A 21 -9.67 -22.09 -0.75
CA ALA A 21 -10.21 -21.06 0.12
C ALA A 21 -9.32 -19.82 -0.08
N PRO A 22 -9.87 -18.65 -0.47
CA PRO A 22 -9.07 -17.46 -0.62
C PRO A 22 -8.40 -17.21 0.74
N LEU A 23 -7.07 -17.19 0.75
CA LEU A 23 -6.31 -16.73 1.89
C LEU A 23 -6.80 -15.30 2.14
N LYS A 24 -7.62 -15.11 3.18
CA LYS A 24 -7.80 -13.79 3.77
C LYS A 24 -6.41 -13.39 4.23
N THR A 25 -5.71 -12.62 3.40
CA THR A 25 -4.58 -11.80 3.86
C THR A 25 -5.05 -11.16 5.15
N ARG A 26 -4.34 -11.43 6.24
CA ARG A 26 -4.58 -10.72 7.49
C ARG A 26 -4.20 -9.28 7.20
N ASP A 27 -5.18 -8.45 6.87
CA ASP A 27 -4.97 -7.02 6.83
C ASP A 27 -4.34 -6.61 8.15
N VAL A 28 -3.36 -5.71 8.07
CA VAL A 28 -2.74 -5.14 9.26
C VAL A 28 -3.85 -4.50 10.08
N ASP A 29 -3.78 -4.61 11.40
CA ASP A 29 -4.71 -3.92 12.30
C ASP A 29 -4.79 -2.44 11.86
N PRO A 30 -5.98 -1.92 11.49
CA PRO A 30 -6.13 -0.57 10.96
C PRO A 30 -5.59 0.52 11.90
N SER A 31 -5.53 0.25 13.22
CA SER A 31 -4.95 1.17 14.20
C SER A 31 -3.43 1.37 14.05
N LEU A 32 -2.76 0.42 13.37
CA LEU A 32 -1.32 0.49 13.08
C LEU A 32 -1.01 1.23 11.78
N ILE A 33 -2.02 1.52 10.95
CA ILE A 33 -1.84 2.24 9.69
C ILE A 33 -1.86 3.74 9.98
N PRO A 34 -0.74 4.47 9.78
CA PRO A 34 -0.71 5.89 10.07
C PRO A 34 -1.63 6.69 9.15
N SER A 35 -2.37 7.65 9.74
CA SER A 35 -3.16 8.60 8.95
C SER A 35 -2.25 9.53 8.18
N LEU A 36 -2.57 9.80 6.90
CA LEU A 36 -1.83 10.75 6.07
C LEU A 36 -1.95 12.19 6.60
N GLY A 37 -3.08 12.50 7.26
CA GLY A 37 -3.31 13.78 7.95
C GLY A 37 -3.24 15.04 7.08
N PHE A 38 -3.24 14.90 5.76
CA PHE A 38 -3.20 16.01 4.81
C PHE A 38 -4.05 15.68 3.58
N THR A 39 -4.40 16.70 2.79
CA THR A 39 -5.24 16.55 1.60
C THR A 39 -4.55 17.20 0.41
N ALA A 40 -4.60 16.54 -0.74
CA ALA A 40 -3.96 16.97 -1.97
C ALA A 40 -4.56 18.28 -2.52
N GLY A 41 -3.86 18.88 -3.48
CA GLY A 41 -4.39 20.00 -4.26
C GLY A 41 -4.43 21.36 -3.54
N LYS A 42 -3.64 21.57 -2.47
CA LYS A 42 -3.61 22.87 -1.78
C LYS A 42 -2.85 23.91 -2.59
N ASN A 43 -3.48 25.07 -2.84
CA ASN A 43 -2.89 26.24 -3.49
C ASN A 43 -2.04 25.90 -4.74
N PRO A 44 -2.68 25.36 -5.81
CA PRO A 44 -1.96 24.97 -7.02
C PRO A 44 -1.25 26.17 -7.67
N THR A 45 0.00 25.98 -8.08
CA THR A 45 0.80 27.02 -8.78
C THR A 45 0.46 27.15 -10.27
N GLY A 46 -0.26 26.17 -10.82
CA GLY A 46 -0.51 26.05 -12.27
C GLY A 46 0.57 25.26 -13.03
N THR A 47 1.66 24.84 -12.37
CA THR A 47 2.76 24.07 -12.98
C THR A 47 2.78 22.59 -12.57
N GLY A 48 1.79 22.15 -11.80
CA GLY A 48 1.71 20.78 -11.26
C GLY A 48 2.09 20.66 -9.76
N ASP A 49 2.54 21.75 -9.15
CA ASP A 49 2.95 21.82 -7.75
C ASP A 49 1.89 22.47 -6.86
N CYS A 50 1.78 21.95 -5.65
CA CYS A 50 0.87 22.38 -4.60
C CYS A 50 1.63 22.55 -3.28
N ASP A 51 1.02 23.24 -2.32
CA ASP A 51 1.57 23.39 -0.98
C ASP A 51 1.48 22.06 -0.21
N GLY A 52 2.59 21.66 0.39
CA GLY A 52 2.67 20.51 1.29
C GLY A 52 2.22 20.80 2.72
N SER A 53 2.27 19.77 3.55
CA SER A 53 1.82 19.78 4.95
C SER A 53 2.76 20.52 5.91
N VAL A 54 3.99 20.80 5.49
CA VAL A 54 5.05 21.39 6.32
C VAL A 54 5.73 22.54 5.61
N ASN A 55 6.17 23.53 6.39
CA ASN A 55 6.98 24.64 5.89
C ASN A 55 8.45 24.23 5.77
N GLY A 56 9.10 24.71 4.72
CA GLY A 56 10.53 24.61 4.53
C GLY A 56 11.30 25.68 5.33
N PRO A 57 12.64 25.72 5.17
CA PRO A 57 13.50 26.66 5.91
C PRO A 57 13.21 28.14 5.66
N ASN A 58 12.58 28.47 4.53
CA ASN A 58 12.17 29.83 4.16
C ASN A 58 10.81 30.24 4.77
N GLY A 59 10.21 29.40 5.63
CA GLY A 59 8.91 29.64 6.24
C GLY A 59 7.71 29.43 5.32
N GLN A 60 7.92 28.99 4.08
CA GLN A 60 6.86 28.70 3.11
C GLN A 60 6.59 27.19 3.02
N PRO A 61 5.37 26.75 2.67
CA PRO A 61 5.08 25.34 2.44
C PRO A 61 6.04 24.72 1.43
N ILE A 62 6.56 23.52 1.74
CA ILE A 62 7.33 22.74 0.78
C ILE A 62 6.41 22.39 -0.40
N LYS A 63 6.88 22.63 -1.62
CA LYS A 63 6.12 22.28 -2.82
C LYS A 63 6.15 20.77 -3.05
N ILE A 64 4.98 20.22 -3.33
CA ILE A 64 4.75 18.78 -3.60
C ILE A 64 3.92 18.62 -4.88
N PRO A 65 3.93 17.44 -5.53
CA PRO A 65 2.99 17.17 -6.62
C PRO A 65 1.55 17.36 -6.16
N CYS A 66 0.71 18.01 -6.98
CA CYS A 66 -0.69 18.27 -6.62
C CYS A 66 -1.54 17.01 -6.43
N SER A 67 -1.12 15.86 -6.95
CA SER A 67 -1.76 14.57 -6.73
C SER A 67 -1.44 13.95 -5.37
N CYS A 68 -0.54 14.56 -4.60
CA CYS A 68 -0.08 14.04 -3.31
C CYS A 68 -0.76 14.77 -2.14
N PRO A 69 -1.11 14.04 -1.06
CA PRO A 69 -0.98 12.59 -0.89
C PRO A 69 -2.10 11.83 -1.65
N PRO A 70 -1.96 10.52 -1.87
CA PRO A 70 -3.05 9.72 -2.39
C PRO A 70 -4.24 9.72 -1.40
N PRO A 71 -5.43 9.28 -1.84
CA PRO A 71 -6.52 8.94 -0.93
C PRO A 71 -6.10 7.94 0.16
N GLN A 72 -6.60 8.11 1.38
CA GLN A 72 -6.22 7.27 2.52
C GLN A 72 -6.51 5.79 2.29
N ASP A 73 -7.63 5.45 1.64
CA ASP A 73 -8.01 4.08 1.30
C ASP A 73 -7.02 3.43 0.31
N GLN A 74 -6.57 4.17 -0.70
CA GLN A 74 -5.53 3.70 -1.63
C GLN A 74 -4.20 3.49 -0.91
N PHE A 75 -3.83 4.40 -0.03
CA PHE A 75 -2.64 4.25 0.80
C PHE A 75 -2.72 3.02 1.72
N ASN A 76 -3.85 2.81 2.39
CA ASN A 76 -4.06 1.66 3.27
C ASN A 76 -3.92 0.34 2.52
N GLN A 77 -4.45 0.26 1.29
CA GLN A 77 -4.30 -0.91 0.43
C GLN A 77 -2.83 -1.18 0.09
N ALA A 78 -2.09 -0.15 -0.32
CA ALA A 78 -0.67 -0.29 -0.62
C ALA A 78 0.16 -0.67 0.60
N PHE A 79 -0.15 -0.08 1.77
CA PHE A 79 0.51 -0.40 3.03
C PHE A 79 0.29 -1.86 3.42
N ASN A 80 -0.96 -2.33 3.42
CA ASN A 80 -1.29 -3.71 3.71
C ASN A 80 -0.60 -4.68 2.75
N ALA A 81 -0.58 -4.35 1.45
CA ALA A 81 0.10 -5.16 0.45
C ALA A 81 1.61 -5.28 0.75
N ASN A 82 2.28 -4.17 1.08
CA ASN A 82 3.69 -4.16 1.41
C ASN A 82 4.00 -4.93 2.71
N ILE A 83 3.20 -4.76 3.76
CA ILE A 83 3.39 -5.51 5.02
C ILE A 83 3.18 -7.01 4.81
N ASN A 84 2.16 -7.41 4.04
CA ASN A 84 1.93 -8.80 3.69
C ASN A 84 3.07 -9.40 2.86
N ALA A 85 3.70 -8.59 2.00
CA ALA A 85 4.86 -9.00 1.20
C ALA A 85 6.19 -8.97 2.00
N GLY A 86 6.23 -8.27 3.14
CA GLY A 86 7.45 -8.01 3.91
C GLY A 86 8.42 -7.04 3.24
N HIS A 87 8.01 -6.39 2.14
CA HIS A 87 8.83 -5.45 1.35
C HIS A 87 7.92 -4.48 0.57
N ALA A 88 8.48 -3.37 0.10
CA ALA A 88 7.77 -2.48 -0.81
C ALA A 88 7.59 -3.16 -2.18
N ILE A 89 6.35 -3.48 -2.59
CA ILE A 89 6.09 -4.28 -3.79
C ILE A 89 6.68 -3.64 -5.06
N ASN A 90 6.64 -2.32 -5.18
CA ASN A 90 7.22 -1.61 -6.32
C ASN A 90 8.71 -1.24 -6.12
N ASN A 91 9.32 -1.64 -5.00
CA ASN A 91 10.75 -1.52 -4.74
C ASN A 91 11.23 -2.66 -3.80
N PRO A 92 11.31 -3.91 -4.30
CA PRO A 92 11.45 -5.09 -3.43
C PRO A 92 12.76 -5.18 -2.64
N GLY A 93 13.77 -4.37 -2.98
CA GLY A 93 15.02 -4.28 -2.20
C GLY A 93 14.85 -3.62 -0.83
N ILE A 94 13.70 -2.99 -0.57
CA ILE A 94 13.40 -2.33 0.71
C ILE A 94 12.43 -3.19 1.52
N ALA A 95 12.95 -3.84 2.55
CA ALA A 95 12.14 -4.56 3.52
C ALA A 95 11.24 -3.60 4.30
N VAL A 96 10.03 -4.02 4.60
CA VAL A 96 9.11 -3.30 5.49
C VAL A 96 8.46 -4.26 6.47
N SER A 97 8.18 -3.75 7.67
CA SER A 97 7.48 -4.48 8.71
C SER A 97 6.74 -3.50 9.61
N CYS A 98 5.62 -3.92 10.16
CA CYS A 98 4.85 -3.17 11.14
C CYS A 98 4.30 -4.15 12.16
N THR A 99 4.64 -3.93 13.43
CA THR A 99 4.27 -4.81 14.54
C THR A 99 3.54 -3.99 15.58
N ALA A 100 2.48 -4.54 16.17
CA ALA A 100 1.77 -3.89 17.25
C ALA A 100 2.71 -3.52 18.40
N GLY A 101 2.62 -2.28 18.87
CA GLY A 101 3.50 -1.72 19.90
C GLY A 101 4.78 -1.05 19.38
N ASP A 102 5.12 -1.20 18.09
CA ASP A 102 6.23 -0.48 17.46
C ASP A 102 5.72 0.54 16.43
N THR A 103 5.17 1.64 16.94
CA THR A 103 4.64 2.74 16.12
C THR A 103 5.70 3.35 15.22
N ARG A 104 6.99 3.33 15.64
CA ARG A 104 8.09 3.84 14.82
C ARG A 104 8.30 2.96 13.60
N ALA A 105 8.34 1.64 13.76
CA ALA A 105 8.46 0.72 12.63
C ALA A 105 7.29 0.85 11.65
N CYS A 106 6.05 0.96 12.16
CA CYS A 106 4.87 1.17 11.32
C CYS A 106 4.92 2.51 10.56
N LEU A 107 5.38 3.59 11.20
CA LEU A 107 5.54 4.89 10.54
C LEU A 107 6.67 4.89 9.49
N ASN A 108 7.75 4.15 9.74
CA ASN A 108 8.80 3.94 8.75
C ASN A 108 8.26 3.15 7.54
N ALA A 109 7.54 2.04 7.77
CA ALA A 109 6.90 1.28 6.70
C ALA A 109 5.88 2.11 5.91
N ALA A 110 5.16 3.01 6.58
CA ALA A 110 4.22 3.95 5.96
C ALA A 110 4.95 4.94 5.05
N THR A 111 6.08 5.46 5.51
CA THR A 111 6.93 6.38 4.75
C THR A 111 7.53 5.69 3.53
N VAL A 112 8.05 4.47 3.68
CA VAL A 112 8.54 3.66 2.54
C VAL A 112 7.41 3.38 1.55
N THR A 113 6.23 3.00 2.02
CA THR A 113 5.06 2.76 1.17
C THR A 113 4.71 3.99 0.35
N LEU A 114 4.61 5.16 1.01
CA LEU A 114 4.26 6.43 0.36
C LEU A 114 5.24 6.81 -0.75
N GLN A 115 6.54 6.61 -0.50
CA GLN A 115 7.61 6.98 -1.44
C GLN A 115 7.77 5.97 -2.59
N ASN A 116 7.20 4.77 -2.48
CA ASN A 116 7.36 3.70 -3.46
C ASN A 116 6.00 3.21 -4.02
N LEU A 117 5.01 4.09 -4.11
CA LEU A 117 3.65 3.75 -4.61
C LEU A 117 3.62 3.30 -6.07
N HIS A 118 4.55 3.78 -6.90
CA HIS A 118 4.56 3.55 -8.35
C HIS A 118 5.94 3.13 -8.89
N GLY A 119 6.91 2.86 -8.01
CA GLY A 119 8.26 2.48 -8.37
C GLY A 119 9.29 2.94 -7.34
N PRO A 120 10.58 2.63 -7.51
CA PRO A 120 11.64 3.05 -6.59
C PRO A 120 11.72 4.59 -6.47
N GLY A 121 11.33 5.13 -5.32
CA GLY A 121 11.27 6.58 -5.08
C GLY A 121 10.21 7.32 -5.92
N VAL A 122 9.33 6.60 -6.62
CA VAL A 122 8.24 7.16 -7.42
C VAL A 122 6.96 7.05 -6.60
N GLY A 123 6.66 8.10 -5.86
CA GLY A 123 5.50 8.20 -4.99
C GLY A 123 5.35 9.60 -4.45
N CYS A 124 4.74 9.73 -3.28
CA CYS A 124 4.55 11.02 -2.64
C CYS A 124 5.67 11.30 -1.62
N PRO A 125 6.19 12.54 -1.56
CA PRO A 125 7.15 12.93 -0.54
C PRO A 125 6.49 12.93 0.84
N GLN A 126 7.27 12.72 1.89
CA GLN A 126 6.78 12.78 3.27
C GLN A 126 6.12 14.14 3.60
N ALA A 127 6.60 15.22 2.97
CA ALA A 127 6.02 16.57 3.07
C ALA A 127 4.59 16.69 2.50
N ALA A 128 4.05 15.63 1.87
CA ALA A 128 2.65 15.55 1.50
C ALA A 128 1.76 14.96 2.61
N THR A 129 2.31 14.68 3.80
CA THR A 129 1.61 14.02 4.90
C THR A 129 2.04 14.61 6.24
N THR A 130 1.38 14.25 7.33
CA THR A 130 1.82 14.62 8.68
C THR A 130 2.83 13.64 9.26
N PHE A 131 3.36 12.68 8.49
CA PHE A 131 4.31 11.68 8.98
C PHE A 131 5.55 12.28 9.64
N GLY A 132 6.04 13.43 9.15
CA GLY A 132 7.16 14.12 9.80
C GLY A 132 6.83 14.60 11.22
N ALA A 133 5.63 15.16 11.41
CA ALA A 133 5.15 15.56 12.72
C ALA A 133 4.86 14.35 13.63
N GLN A 134 4.31 13.27 13.06
CA GLN A 134 4.10 12.01 13.78
C GLN A 134 5.43 11.40 14.24
N ALA A 135 6.45 11.42 13.38
CA ALA A 135 7.79 10.92 13.70
C ALA A 135 8.45 11.73 14.81
N ALA A 136 8.29 13.06 14.79
CA ALA A 136 8.78 13.93 15.85
C ALA A 136 8.06 13.70 17.19
N ALA A 137 6.77 13.36 17.16
CA ALA A 137 6.00 13.06 18.37
C ALA A 137 6.41 11.74 19.06
N LEU A 138 7.14 10.87 18.36
CA LEU A 138 7.64 9.60 18.88
C LEU A 138 9.02 9.71 19.58
N GLY A 139 9.62 10.90 19.62
CA GLY A 139 10.97 11.14 20.18
C GLY A 139 12.11 10.71 19.26
#